data_AF-A0A497J4L5-F1
#
_entry.id   AF-A0A497J4L5-F1
#
_cell.length_a   1.000
_cell.length_b   1.000
_cell.length_c   1.000
_cell.angle_alpha   90.00
_cell.angle_beta   90.00
_cell.angle_gamma   90.00
#
_symmetry.space_group_name_H-M   'P 1'
#
loop_
_entity.id
_entity.type
_entity.pdbx_description
1 polymer ?
#
loop_
_entity_poly.entity_id
_entity_poly.type
_entity_poly.pdbx_seq_one_letter_code
_entity_poly.pdbx_strand_id
1 'polypeptide(L)' 'SGEIIIENPQVLKTSLKGEVIFQISGNVKEKSYSDEDVKLVMEQSGIEDKEKVKRVLEESKGDVVQAIMKLKGS' A
#
# COMPACT_ATOMS: atom_id res chain seq x y z
N SER A 1 6.82 -4.09 2.84
CA SER A 1 5.87 -4.35 3.92
C SER A 1 4.50 -3.91 3.45
N GLY A 2 3.45 -4.71 3.63
CA GLY A 2 2.11 -4.36 3.15
C GLY A 2 1.44 -3.24 3.96
N GLU A 3 0.45 -2.59 3.36
CA GLU A 3 -0.38 -1.57 4.01
C GLU A 3 -1.73 -2.16 4.40
N ILE A 4 -2.20 -1.86 5.62
CA ILE A 4 -3.59 -2.08 6.03
C ILE A 4 -4.34 -0.76 5.83
N ILE A 5 -5.38 -0.79 4.99
CA ILE A 5 -6.22 0.36 4.68
C ILE A 5 -7.61 0.07 5.24
N ILE A 6 -8.12 1.00 6.06
CA ILE A 6 -9.47 0.90 6.63
C ILE A 6 -10.34 1.93 5.94
N GLU A 7 -11.21 1.48 5.01
CA GLU A 7 -12.16 2.33 4.31
C GLU A 7 -13.42 2.56 5.14
N ASN A 8 -13.96 3.79 5.08
CA ASN A 8 -15.07 4.26 5.90
C ASN A 8 -14.83 4.04 7.40
N PRO A 9 -13.70 4.53 7.96
CA PRO A 9 -13.33 4.22 9.33
C PRO A 9 -14.27 4.92 10.33
N GLN A 10 -14.67 4.20 11.36
CA GLN A 10 -15.19 4.74 12.60
C GLN A 10 -14.06 4.69 13.64
N VAL A 11 -13.71 5.86 14.17
CA VAL A 11 -12.61 6.00 15.13
C VAL A 11 -13.17 6.45 16.47
N LEU A 12 -13.02 5.63 17.49
CA LEU A 12 -13.35 5.97 18.87
C LEU A 12 -12.05 6.22 19.64
N LYS A 13 -11.99 7.36 20.34
CA LYS A 13 -10.89 7.70 21.23
C LYS A 13 -11.36 7.57 22.68
N THR A 14 -10.65 6.77 23.47
CA THR A 14 -10.89 6.63 24.90
C THR A 14 -9.63 7.04 25.65
N SER A 15 -9.77 7.68 26.81
CA SER A 15 -8.63 8.04 27.66
C SER A 15 -8.77 7.39 29.03
N LEU A 16 -7.84 6.50 29.38
CA LEU A 16 -7.79 5.85 30.68
C LEU A 16 -6.45 6.13 31.35
N LYS A 17 -6.49 6.74 32.54
CA LYS A 17 -5.31 6.92 33.42
C LYS A 17 -4.05 7.41 32.68
N GLY A 18 -4.20 8.39 31.79
CA GLY A 18 -3.09 8.99 31.04
C GLY A 18 -2.75 8.30 29.71
N GLU A 19 -3.34 7.14 29.42
CA GLU A 19 -3.21 6.45 28.14
C GLU A 19 -4.39 6.80 27.22
N VAL A 20 -4.10 7.02 25.95
CA VAL A 20 -5.08 7.27 24.90
C VAL A 20 -5.18 6.04 24.03
N ILE A 21 -6.36 5.43 23.99
CA ILE A 21 -6.66 4.26 23.15
C ILE A 21 -7.50 4.74 21.97
N PHE A 22 -7.10 4.33 20.76
CA PHE A 22 -7.91 4.47 19.55
C PHE A 22 -8.44 3.10 19.14
N GLN A 23 -9.77 2.98 19.07
CA GLN A 23 -10.42 1.82 18.47
C GLN A 23 -10.89 2.22 17.08
N ILE A 24 -10.40 1.50 16.07
CA ILE A 24 -10.68 1.78 14.66
C ILE A 24 -11.44 0.58 14.10
N SER A 25 -12.63 0.82 13.56
CA SER A 25 -13.43 -0.17 12.83
C SER A 25 -13.76 0.35 11.44
N GLY A 26 -13.97 -0.56 10.49
CA GLY A 26 -14.29 -0.20 9.11
C GLY A 26 -14.05 -1.37 8.15
N ASN A 27 -14.07 -1.10 6.85
CA ASN A 27 -13.80 -2.11 5.84
C ASN A 27 -12.28 -2.23 5.64
N VAL A 28 -11.71 -3.38 5.99
CA VAL A 28 -10.27 -3.61 5.92
C VAL A 28 -9.89 -4.09 4.52
N LYS A 29 -8.91 -3.43 3.91
CA LYS A 29 -8.21 -3.88 2.70
C LYS A 29 -6.72 -4.00 3.01
N GLU A 30 -6.10 -5.05 2.50
CA GLU A 30 -4.66 -5.24 2.58
C GLU A 30 -4.05 -5.02 1.21
N LYS A 31 -3.03 -4.17 1.14
CA LYS A 31 -2.12 -4.12 0.01
C LYS A 31 -0.86 -4.87 0.35
N SER A 32 -0.32 -5.62 -0.62
CA SER A 32 0.96 -6.30 -0.49
C SER A 32 2.18 -5.38 -0.68
N TYR A 33 1.96 -4.13 -1.09
CA TYR A 33 2.99 -3.13 -1.38
C TYR A 33 2.67 -1.81 -0.67
N SER A 34 3.71 -0.99 -0.42
CA SER A 34 3.55 0.38 0.09
C SER A 34 3.49 1.41 -1.04
N ASP A 35 3.05 2.63 -0.71
CA ASP A 35 3.14 3.74 -1.66
C ASP A 35 4.60 4.11 -2.03
N GLU A 36 5.59 3.81 -1.16
CA GLU A 36 7.01 3.96 -1.50
C GLU A 36 7.46 2.94 -2.54
N ASP A 37 6.98 1.69 -2.43
CA ASP A 37 7.25 0.64 -3.42
C ASP A 37 6.76 1.09 -4.81
N VAL A 38 5.54 1.64 -4.90
CA VAL A 38 5.00 2.20 -6.15
C VAL A 38 5.91 3.28 -6.72
N LYS A 39 6.37 4.21 -5.88
CA LYS A 39 7.24 5.31 -6.31
C LYS A 39 8.59 4.78 -6.81
N LEU A 40 9.18 3.82 -6.11
CA LEU A 40 10.43 3.19 -6.49
C LEU A 40 10.30 2.44 -7.82
N VAL A 41 9.21 1.70 -8.03
CA VAL A 41 8.96 1.02 -9.30
C VAL A 41 8.78 2.03 -10.44
N MET A 42 8.01 3.11 -10.25
CA MET A 42 7.82 4.16 -11.26
C MET A 42 9.17 4.80 -11.65
N GLU A 43 9.97 5.21 -10.67
CA GLU A 43 11.27 5.85 -10.89
C GLU A 43 12.25 4.92 -11.60
N GLN A 44 12.32 3.65 -11.18
CA GLN A 44 13.27 2.70 -11.75
C GLN A 44 12.82 2.16 -13.11
N SER A 45 11.52 1.99 -13.34
CA SER A 45 10.97 1.49 -14.63
C SER A 45 10.79 2.59 -15.69
N GLY A 46 10.72 3.86 -15.28
CA GLY A 46 10.44 4.98 -16.18
C GLY A 46 8.97 5.09 -16.59
N ILE A 47 8.07 4.35 -15.93
CA ILE A 47 6.62 4.37 -16.21
C ILE A 47 5.93 5.39 -15.31
N GLU A 48 5.31 6.40 -15.92
CA GLU A 48 4.54 7.43 -15.21
C GLU A 48 3.08 7.00 -14.92
N ASP A 49 2.60 5.93 -15.57
CA ASP A 49 1.27 5.38 -15.33
C ASP A 49 1.22 4.64 -13.98
N LYS A 50 0.77 5.36 -12.95
CA LYS A 50 0.63 4.85 -11.59
C LYS A 50 -0.35 3.67 -11.49
N GLU A 51 -1.42 3.64 -12.28
CA GLU A 51 -2.41 2.55 -12.24
C GLU A 51 -1.82 1.27 -12.82
N LYS A 52 -1.04 1.38 -13.91
CA LYS A 52 -0.28 0.26 -14.46
C LYS A 52 0.72 -0.30 -13.44
N VAL A 53 1.49 0.58 -12.77
CA VAL A 53 2.47 0.15 -11.76
C VAL A 53 1.81 -0.56 -10.58
N LYS A 54 0.70 -0.02 -10.05
CA LYS A 54 -0.05 -0.67 -8.96
C LYS A 54 -0.51 -2.07 -9.33
N ARG A 55 -1.09 -2.25 -10.53
CA ARG A 55 -1.53 -3.58 -10.99
C ARG A 55 -0.39 -4.56 -11.06
N VAL A 56 0.75 -4.16 -11.63
CA VAL A 56 1.92 -5.05 -11.72
C VAL A 56 2.49 -5.39 -10.34
N LEU A 57 2.53 -4.44 -9.41
CA LEU A 57 2.92 -4.71 -8.02
C LEU A 57 1.96 -5.68 -7.32
N GLU A 58 0.66 -5.54 -7.57
CA GLU A 58 -0.37 -6.42 -7.01
C GLU A 58 -0.25 -7.85 -7.56
N GLU A 59 -0.06 -7.99 -8.88
CA GLU A 59 0.23 -9.27 -9.53
C GLU A 59 1.54 -9.90 -9.06
N SER A 60 2.55 -9.08 -8.79
CA SER A 60 3.84 -9.50 -8.22
C SER A 60 3.78 -9.70 -6.70
N LYS A 61 2.59 -9.61 -6.09
CA LYS A 61 2.37 -9.75 -4.64
C LYS A 61 3.30 -8.88 -3.78
N GLY A 62 3.58 -7.66 -4.25
CA GLY A 62 4.47 -6.70 -3.59
C GLY A 62 5.96 -6.91 -3.84
N ASP A 63 6.37 -7.85 -4.69
CA ASP A 63 7.77 -7.95 -5.10
C ASP A 63 8.13 -6.83 -6.08
N VAL A 64 8.83 -5.83 -5.55
CA VAL A 64 9.29 -4.62 -6.25
C VAL A 64 10.21 -4.97 -7.42
N VAL A 65 11.15 -5.91 -7.23
CA VAL A 65 12.15 -6.25 -8.24
C VAL A 65 11.47 -6.96 -9.41
N GLN A 66 10.62 -7.94 -9.12
CA GLN A 66 9.79 -8.60 -10.14
C GLN A 66 8.93 -7.59 -10.89
N ALA A 67 8.30 -6.64 -10.20
CA ALA A 67 7.48 -5.61 -10.83
C ALA A 67 8.28 -4.71 -11.79
N ILE A 68 9.46 -4.25 -11.39
CA ILE A 68 10.35 -3.45 -12.25
C ILE A 68 10.76 -4.25 -13.49
N MET A 69 11.15 -5.52 -13.32
CA MET A 69 11.56 -6.38 -14.44
C MET A 69 10.43 -6.61 -15.43
N LYS A 70 9.21 -6.87 -14.94
CA LYS A 70 8.02 -7.01 -15.79
C LYS A 70 7.74 -5.73 -16.60
N LEU A 71 7.92 -4.55 -15.99
CA LEU A 71 7.65 -3.26 -16.64
C LEU A 71 8.75 -2.84 -17.63
N LYS A 72 10.02 -3.14 -17.35
CA LYS A 72 11.15 -2.84 -18.26
C LYS A 72 11.26 -3.80 -19.44
N GLY A 73 10.77 -5.03 -19.28
CA GLY A 73 10.82 -6.07 -20.32
C GLY A 73 9.67 -6.00 -21.34
N SER A 74 8.83 -4.96 -21.30
CA SER A 74 7.76 -4.69 -22.27
C SER A 74 8.08 -3.51 -23.17
#